data_AF-A0A1R4B350-F1
#
_entry.id   AF-A0A1R4B350-F1
#
_cell.length_a   1.000
_cell.length_b   1.000
_cell.length_c   1.000
_cell.angle_alpha   90.00
_cell.angle_beta   90.00
_cell.angle_gamma   90.00
#
_symmetry.space_group_name_H-M   'P 1'
#
loop_
_entity.id
_entity.type
_entity.pdbx_description
1 polymer ?
#
loop_
_entity_poly.entity_id
_entity_poly.type
_entity_poly.pdbx_seq_one_letter_code
_entity_poly.pdbx_strand_id
1 'polypeptide(L)'
;MKGQVVSYWAGKRYGFIAGDNGISYFLNSRHLVDVMDESRLVKGIPVEFEPIRTPKGDYATKVTISEVFFKRQLTDFFMSKRDQPKLGRIETKAFIETRFFEEEYDAKEHLLMLADDCSANAVLQMKHHITSFSKHKYKYDMHSYSGQLSVVTKQVPCGSPEQATLANEQLEAKKAEFLGEFDNVLASEQTERERQLKPPRSIRWWVFIITLVVGLSSLSMWTFAF
;
A
#
# COMPACT_ATOMS: atom_id res chain seq x y z
N MET A 1 -16.29 24.71 -27.68
CA MET A 1 -15.67 23.41 -28.05
C MET A 1 -15.04 22.81 -26.80
N LYS A 2 -14.97 21.48 -26.70
CA LYS A 2 -14.38 20.79 -25.56
C LYS A 2 -13.11 20.05 -25.97
N GLY A 3 -12.24 19.81 -25.01
CA GLY A 3 -11.00 19.07 -25.22
C GLY A 3 -10.24 18.84 -23.91
N GLN A 4 -9.05 18.28 -24.03
CA GLN A 4 -8.15 18.02 -22.90
C GLN A 4 -6.77 18.64 -23.11
N VAL A 5 -6.20 19.21 -22.06
CA VAL A 5 -4.82 19.74 -22.09
C VAL A 5 -3.84 18.60 -22.27
N VAL A 6 -3.09 18.59 -23.37
CA VAL A 6 -2.07 17.57 -23.67
C VAL A 6 -0.74 17.91 -22.99
N SER A 7 -0.40 19.19 -22.99
CA SER A 7 0.83 19.71 -22.41
C SER A 7 0.69 21.19 -22.14
N TYR A 8 1.30 21.67 -21.06
CA TYR A 8 1.38 23.10 -20.75
C TYR A 8 2.74 23.43 -20.16
N TRP A 9 3.37 24.49 -20.66
CA TRP A 9 4.65 25.01 -20.17
C TRP A 9 4.44 26.38 -19.53
N ALA A 10 4.28 26.40 -18.20
CA ALA A 10 4.08 27.62 -17.42
C ALA A 10 5.17 28.69 -17.67
N GLY A 11 6.45 28.30 -17.68
CA GLY A 11 7.56 29.23 -17.95
C GLY A 11 7.52 29.94 -19.32
N LYS A 12 6.86 29.35 -20.32
CA LYS A 12 6.67 29.96 -21.66
C LYS A 12 5.23 30.40 -21.93
N ARG A 13 4.32 30.19 -20.97
CA ARG A 13 2.90 30.55 -21.03
C ARG A 13 2.14 30.02 -22.25
N TYR A 14 2.53 28.84 -22.74
CA TYR A 14 1.82 28.18 -23.83
C TYR A 14 1.71 26.67 -23.63
N GLY A 15 0.76 26.06 -24.33
CA GLY A 15 0.53 24.63 -24.35
C GLY A 15 -0.31 24.19 -25.54
N PHE A 16 -0.84 22.98 -25.44
CA PHE A 16 -1.67 22.37 -26.47
C PHE A 16 -2.87 21.67 -25.85
N ILE A 17 -4.02 21.80 -26.51
CA ILE A 17 -5.27 21.12 -26.18
C ILE A 17 -5.59 20.16 -27.32
N ALA A 18 -5.87 18.90 -27.00
CA ALA A 18 -6.51 17.97 -27.92
C ALA A 18 -8.02 18.22 -27.85
N GLY A 19 -8.58 18.78 -28.92
CA GLY A 19 -10.03 18.92 -29.06
C GLY A 19 -10.69 17.57 -29.26
N ASP A 20 -11.95 17.45 -28.83
CA ASP A 20 -12.73 16.21 -28.99
C ASP A 20 -12.97 15.82 -30.46
N ASN A 21 -12.73 16.75 -31.38
CA ASN A 21 -12.75 16.53 -32.83
C ASN A 21 -11.43 15.96 -33.39
N GLY A 22 -10.46 15.63 -32.54
CA GLY A 22 -9.15 15.11 -32.94
C GLY A 22 -8.16 16.17 -33.45
N ILE A 23 -8.51 17.46 -33.40
CA ILE A 23 -7.63 18.56 -33.80
C ILE A 23 -6.86 19.09 -32.58
N SER A 24 -5.58 19.40 -32.78
CA SER A 24 -4.75 20.03 -31.76
C SER A 24 -4.82 21.55 -31.84
N TYR A 25 -5.15 22.19 -30.73
CA TYR A 25 -5.27 23.64 -30.60
C TYR A 25 -4.13 24.22 -29.77
N PHE A 26 -3.56 25.33 -30.23
CA PHE A 26 -2.58 26.08 -29.48
C PHE A 26 -3.24 26.86 -28.33
N LEU A 27 -2.68 26.73 -27.13
CA LEU A 27 -3.15 27.39 -25.90
C LEU A 27 -2.11 28.42 -25.44
N ASN A 28 -2.57 29.60 -25.04
CA ASN A 28 -1.77 30.61 -24.34
C ASN A 28 -2.50 31.07 -23.07
N SER A 29 -1.80 31.32 -21.95
CA SER A 29 -2.49 31.72 -20.70
C SER A 29 -3.26 33.03 -20.81
N ARG A 30 -2.90 33.92 -21.74
CA ARG A 30 -3.66 35.16 -22.02
C ARG A 30 -5.06 34.92 -22.56
N HIS A 31 -5.33 33.71 -23.06
CA HIS A 31 -6.62 33.34 -23.61
C HIS A 31 -7.51 32.61 -22.60
N LEU A 32 -7.03 32.42 -21.36
CA LEU A 32 -7.88 31.98 -20.27
C LEU A 32 -8.92 33.06 -19.93
N VAL A 33 -10.13 32.63 -19.59
CA VAL A 33 -11.17 33.53 -19.10
C VAL A 33 -10.78 34.11 -17.74
N ASP A 34 -10.23 33.27 -16.85
CA ASP A 34 -9.58 33.69 -15.61
C ASP A 34 -8.07 33.45 -15.73
N VAL A 35 -7.27 34.51 -15.64
CA VAL A 35 -5.80 34.41 -15.73
C VAL A 35 -5.20 33.71 -14.49
N MET A 36 -5.89 33.76 -13.35
CA MET A 36 -5.43 33.10 -12.11
C MET A 36 -5.48 31.57 -12.21
N ASP A 37 -6.31 31.06 -13.12
CA ASP A 37 -6.45 29.64 -13.41
C ASP A 37 -5.23 29.05 -14.17
N GLU A 38 -4.23 29.84 -14.55
CA GLU A 38 -3.02 29.36 -15.21
C GLU A 38 -2.34 28.22 -14.43
N SER A 39 -2.32 28.31 -13.10
CA SER A 39 -1.73 27.30 -12.22
C SER A 39 -2.42 25.94 -12.31
N ARG A 40 -3.67 25.91 -12.77
CA ARG A 40 -4.49 24.70 -12.93
C ARG A 40 -4.34 24.07 -14.30
N LEU A 41 -3.54 24.61 -15.23
CA LEU A 41 -3.30 23.99 -16.53
C LEU A 41 -2.30 22.83 -16.43
N VAL A 42 -2.76 21.68 -15.93
CA VAL A 42 -1.99 20.43 -15.93
C VAL A 42 -2.49 19.46 -17.00
N LYS A 43 -1.62 18.54 -17.41
CA LYS A 43 -1.94 17.53 -18.42
C LYS A 43 -3.16 16.69 -18.00
N GLY A 44 -4.07 16.46 -18.95
CA GLY A 44 -5.28 15.66 -18.79
C GLY A 44 -6.49 16.44 -18.29
N ILE A 45 -6.38 17.74 -18.07
CA ILE A 45 -7.51 18.55 -17.59
C ILE A 45 -8.49 18.85 -18.72
N PRO A 46 -9.80 18.62 -18.50
CA PRO A 46 -10.83 19.03 -19.43
C PRO A 46 -10.97 20.55 -19.45
N VAL A 47 -11.10 21.10 -20.66
CA VAL A 47 -11.25 22.54 -20.90
C VAL A 47 -12.35 22.77 -21.92
N GLU A 48 -13.03 23.90 -21.78
CA GLU A 48 -13.93 24.44 -22.80
C GLU A 48 -13.29 25.68 -23.42
N PHE A 49 -13.37 25.82 -24.74
CA PHE A 49 -12.74 26.92 -25.47
C PHE A 49 -13.46 27.24 -26.78
N GLU A 50 -13.23 28.44 -27.30
CA GLU A 50 -13.63 28.87 -28.64
C GLU A 50 -12.47 28.65 -29.62
N PRO A 51 -12.62 27.77 -30.63
CA PRO A 51 -11.59 27.53 -31.64
C PRO A 51 -11.53 28.70 -32.63
N ILE A 52 -10.32 29.21 -32.89
CA ILE A 52 -10.07 30.23 -33.91
C ILE A 52 -8.98 29.74 -34.85
N ARG A 53 -9.24 29.81 -36.15
CA ARG A 53 -8.23 29.49 -37.16
C ARG A 53 -7.40 30.73 -37.49
N THR A 54 -6.08 30.60 -37.39
CA THR A 54 -5.13 31.67 -37.72
C THR A 54 -4.18 31.19 -38.82
N PRO A 55 -3.41 32.09 -39.45
CA PRO A 55 -2.36 31.70 -40.39
C PRO A 55 -1.29 30.78 -39.79
N LYS A 56 -1.16 30.75 -38.45
CA LYS A 56 -0.20 29.91 -37.71
C LYS A 56 -0.78 28.57 -37.25
N GLY A 57 -2.05 28.29 -37.55
CA GLY A 57 -2.76 27.08 -37.13
C GLY A 57 -3.99 27.39 -36.29
N ASP A 58 -4.52 26.35 -35.65
CA ASP A 58 -5.73 26.42 -34.83
C ASP A 58 -5.40 26.83 -33.38
N TYR A 59 -6.11 27.83 -32.88
CA TYR A 59 -5.92 28.42 -31.55
C TYR A 59 -7.15 28.19 -30.68
N ALA A 60 -6.92 28.04 -29.38
CA ALA A 60 -7.95 28.06 -28.37
C ALA A 60 -8.05 29.45 -27.74
N THR A 61 -9.23 30.05 -27.77
CA THR A 61 -9.56 31.33 -27.13
C THR A 61 -10.70 31.18 -26.13
N LYS A 62 -10.86 32.16 -25.22
CA LYS A 62 -11.83 32.09 -24.12
C LYS A 62 -11.83 30.72 -23.43
N VAL A 63 -10.66 30.31 -23.01
CA VAL A 63 -10.41 28.99 -22.43
C VAL A 63 -10.90 29.03 -20.98
N THR A 64 -11.91 28.23 -20.69
CA THR A 64 -12.41 27.99 -19.34
C THR A 64 -11.94 26.61 -18.91
N ILE A 65 -11.24 26.55 -17.79
CA ILE A 65 -10.92 25.27 -17.18
C ILE A 65 -12.21 24.76 -16.55
N SER A 66 -12.72 23.64 -17.05
CA SER A 66 -13.88 23.00 -16.44
C SER A 66 -13.55 22.70 -14.98
N GLU A 67 -14.53 22.76 -14.07
CA GLU A 67 -14.27 22.32 -12.70
C GLU A 67 -13.75 20.88 -12.73
N VAL A 68 -12.50 20.73 -12.31
CA VAL A 68 -11.83 19.43 -12.29
C VAL A 68 -11.91 18.93 -10.88
N PHE A 69 -12.67 17.86 -10.70
CA PHE A 69 -12.72 17.14 -9.44
C PHE A 69 -11.61 16.10 -9.45
N PHE A 70 -11.05 15.77 -8.30
CA PHE A 70 -10.09 14.68 -8.18
C PHE A 70 -10.76 13.53 -7.45
N LYS A 71 -10.71 12.35 -8.04
CA LYS A 71 -11.08 11.11 -7.37
C LYS A 71 -9.83 10.37 -6.92
N ARG A 72 -9.96 9.64 -5.81
CA ARG A 72 -8.95 8.68 -5.38
C ARG A 72 -9.17 7.38 -6.14
N GLN A 73 -8.12 6.85 -6.72
CA GLN A 73 -8.14 5.57 -7.42
C GLN A 73 -7.06 4.67 -6.84
N LEU A 74 -7.34 3.39 -6.65
CA LEU A 74 -6.34 2.41 -6.23
C LEU A 74 -5.19 2.33 -7.24
N THR A 75 -3.97 2.15 -6.72
CA THR A 75 -2.81 1.81 -7.56
C THR A 75 -2.80 0.33 -7.89
N ASP A 76 -2.08 -0.04 -8.95
CA ASP A 76 -1.76 -1.45 -9.23
C ASP A 76 -0.93 -2.04 -8.10
N PHE A 77 -0.93 -3.37 -7.96
CA PHE A 77 -0.18 -4.03 -6.90
C PHE A 77 1.33 -3.80 -7.01
N PHE A 78 2.00 -3.48 -5.91
CA PHE A 78 3.46 -3.40 -5.87
C PHE A 78 4.07 -3.71 -4.49
N MET A 79 5.36 -4.07 -4.50
CA MET A 79 6.15 -4.27 -3.27
C MET A 79 7.29 -3.26 -3.20
N SER A 80 7.62 -2.81 -1.99
CA SER A 80 8.68 -1.85 -1.75
C SER A 80 9.40 -2.12 -0.43
N LYS A 81 10.73 -1.96 -0.44
CA LYS A 81 11.56 -1.92 0.78
C LYS A 81 11.43 -0.59 1.54
N ARG A 82 10.82 0.43 0.92
CA ARG A 82 10.64 1.77 1.51
C ARG A 82 9.34 1.83 2.30
N ASP A 83 9.30 2.72 3.29
CA ASP A 83 8.08 3.03 4.07
C ASP A 83 7.03 3.80 3.27
N GLN A 84 7.46 4.59 2.29
CA GLN A 84 6.57 5.39 1.46
C GLN A 84 6.62 4.95 -0.01
N PRO A 85 5.46 4.95 -0.71
CA PRO A 85 5.42 4.68 -2.13
C PRO A 85 6.06 5.83 -2.92
N LYS A 86 6.61 5.51 -4.10
CA LYS A 86 7.15 6.55 -5.01
C LYS A 86 6.04 7.42 -5.60
N LEU A 87 4.86 6.84 -5.83
CA LEU A 87 3.68 7.47 -6.38
C LEU A 87 2.46 7.01 -5.59
N GLY A 88 1.63 7.96 -5.19
CA GLY A 88 0.40 7.69 -4.44
C GLY A 88 0.49 8.04 -2.96
N ARG A 89 -0.61 7.79 -2.26
CA ARG A 89 -0.84 8.05 -0.85
C ARG A 89 -1.30 6.77 -0.16
N ILE A 90 -0.76 6.51 1.02
CA ILE A 90 -1.19 5.40 1.87
C ILE A 90 -2.47 5.83 2.60
N GLU A 91 -3.54 5.06 2.46
CA GLU A 91 -4.84 5.32 3.10
C GLU A 91 -5.02 4.50 4.36
N THR A 92 -4.57 3.24 4.35
CA THR A 92 -4.46 2.39 5.53
C THR A 92 -3.27 1.45 5.40
N LYS A 93 -2.72 1.02 6.53
CA LYS A 93 -1.62 0.06 6.58
C LYS A 93 -1.65 -0.75 7.87
N ALA A 94 -1.24 -2.01 7.78
CA ALA A 94 -1.09 -2.89 8.92
C ALA A 94 0.15 -3.77 8.78
N PHE A 95 0.85 -4.01 9.90
CA PHE A 95 2.11 -4.73 9.90
C PHE A 95 1.88 -6.23 10.11
N ILE A 96 2.48 -7.05 9.24
CA ILE A 96 2.43 -8.51 9.35
C ILE A 96 3.84 -9.10 9.24
N GLU A 97 4.03 -10.22 9.91
CA GLU A 97 5.17 -11.10 9.73
C GLU A 97 4.67 -12.50 9.44
N THR A 98 5.17 -13.11 8.37
CA THR A 98 4.76 -14.45 7.96
C THR A 98 5.25 -15.49 8.96
N ARG A 99 4.62 -16.66 8.93
CA ARG A 99 5.23 -17.90 9.43
C ARG A 99 6.55 -18.24 8.71
N PHE A 100 7.24 -19.26 9.20
CA PHE A 100 8.55 -19.70 8.72
C PHE A 100 8.42 -20.77 7.62
N PHE A 101 9.28 -20.68 6.62
CA PHE A 101 9.36 -21.60 5.48
C PHE A 101 10.80 -22.09 5.27
N GLU A 102 10.96 -23.24 4.63
CA GLU A 102 12.30 -23.77 4.31
C GLU A 102 12.95 -22.96 3.17
N GLU A 103 12.17 -22.57 2.17
CA GLU A 103 12.64 -21.80 1.02
C GLU A 103 12.25 -20.32 1.11
N GLU A 104 13.13 -19.43 0.63
CA GLU A 104 12.84 -17.99 0.57
C GLU A 104 11.65 -17.68 -0.35
N TYR A 105 11.55 -18.40 -1.47
CA TYR A 105 10.52 -18.22 -2.47
C TYR A 105 9.12 -18.45 -1.87
N ASP A 106 8.94 -19.55 -1.13
CA ASP A 106 7.67 -19.89 -0.47
C ASP A 106 7.26 -18.84 0.56
N ALA A 107 8.21 -18.32 1.34
CA ALA A 107 7.93 -17.26 2.31
C ALA A 107 7.46 -15.97 1.62
N LYS A 108 8.04 -15.64 0.47
CA LYS A 108 7.66 -14.45 -0.30
C LYS A 108 6.31 -14.64 -0.99
N GLU A 109 6.06 -15.80 -1.59
CA GLU A 109 4.77 -16.13 -2.20
C GLU A 109 3.66 -16.12 -1.14
N HIS A 110 3.93 -16.64 0.04
CA HIS A 110 2.99 -16.58 1.16
C HIS A 110 2.67 -15.15 1.58
N LEU A 111 3.66 -14.25 1.64
CA LEU A 111 3.41 -12.83 1.89
C LEU A 111 2.52 -12.18 0.82
N LEU A 112 2.63 -12.60 -0.45
CA LEU A 112 1.76 -12.13 -1.54
C LEU A 112 0.33 -12.64 -1.35
N MET A 113 0.16 -13.91 -0.99
CA MET A 113 -1.16 -14.49 -0.70
C MET A 113 -1.82 -13.75 0.47
N LEU A 114 -1.10 -13.49 1.57
CA LEU A 114 -1.64 -12.73 2.70
C LEU A 114 -2.05 -11.30 2.32
N ALA A 115 -1.32 -10.68 1.39
CA ALA A 115 -1.69 -9.36 0.87
C ALA A 115 -3.01 -9.41 0.07
N ASP A 116 -3.19 -10.43 -0.75
CA ASP A 116 -4.40 -10.68 -1.53
C ASP A 116 -5.60 -11.02 -0.63
N ASP A 117 -5.38 -11.88 0.37
CA ASP A 117 -6.38 -12.28 1.38
C ASP A 117 -6.88 -11.12 2.23
N CYS A 118 -6.07 -10.07 2.41
CA CYS A 118 -6.45 -8.84 3.11
C CYS A 118 -6.92 -7.76 2.13
N SER A 119 -7.07 -8.04 0.84
CA SER A 119 -7.47 -7.03 -0.13
C SER A 119 -6.50 -5.83 -0.25
N ALA A 120 -5.22 -6.02 0.09
CA ALA A 120 -4.17 -5.01 0.05
C ALA A 120 -3.55 -4.88 -1.35
N ASN A 121 -3.31 -3.66 -1.80
CA ASN A 121 -2.69 -3.40 -3.10
C ASN A 121 -1.21 -2.98 -3.01
N ALA A 122 -0.60 -3.02 -1.82
CA ALA A 122 0.83 -2.81 -1.69
C ALA A 122 1.42 -3.51 -0.45
N VAL A 123 2.68 -3.92 -0.56
CA VAL A 123 3.49 -4.34 0.58
C VAL A 123 4.67 -3.38 0.74
N LEU A 124 4.66 -2.59 1.81
CA LEU A 124 5.68 -1.60 2.13
C LEU A 124 6.62 -2.11 3.23
N GLN A 125 7.78 -1.47 3.39
CA GLN A 125 8.81 -1.88 4.35
C GLN A 125 9.15 -3.39 4.32
N MET A 126 9.11 -4.02 3.14
CA MET A 126 9.36 -5.45 3.04
C MET A 126 10.79 -5.79 3.51
N LYS A 127 10.89 -6.72 4.46
CA LYS A 127 12.15 -7.26 4.99
C LYS A 127 12.11 -8.77 5.01
N HIS A 128 13.22 -9.37 4.60
CA HIS A 128 13.46 -10.80 4.70
C HIS A 128 14.21 -11.09 5.99
N HIS A 129 13.78 -12.12 6.70
CA HIS A 129 14.38 -12.61 7.94
C HIS A 129 14.76 -14.07 7.78
N ILE A 130 15.89 -14.44 8.38
CA ILE A 130 16.37 -15.82 8.46
C ILE A 130 16.47 -16.16 9.94
N THR A 131 15.87 -17.27 10.35
CA THR A 131 15.87 -17.75 11.73
C THR A 131 16.38 -19.18 11.76
N SER A 132 17.41 -19.43 12.57
CA SER A 132 17.96 -20.77 12.73
C SER A 132 17.14 -21.59 13.73
N PHE A 133 16.62 -22.71 13.26
CA PHE A 133 15.96 -23.73 14.07
C PHE A 133 16.93 -24.86 14.41
N SER A 134 16.60 -25.63 15.44
CA SER A 134 17.36 -26.82 15.81
C SER A 134 16.42 -28.01 15.97
N LYS A 135 16.81 -29.12 15.35
CA LYS A 135 16.13 -30.42 15.49
C LYS A 135 17.19 -31.46 15.79
N HIS A 136 17.16 -31.97 17.02
CA HIS A 136 18.22 -32.82 17.58
C HIS A 136 19.59 -32.12 17.56
N LYS A 137 20.55 -32.67 16.79
CA LYS A 137 21.91 -32.12 16.64
C LYS A 137 22.09 -31.23 15.41
N TYR A 138 21.07 -31.15 14.55
CA TYR A 138 21.14 -30.41 13.30
C TYR A 138 20.51 -29.03 13.47
N LYS A 139 21.22 -28.03 12.96
CA LYS A 139 20.70 -26.67 12.79
C LYS A 139 20.31 -26.48 11.34
N TYR A 140 19.18 -25.84 11.10
CA TYR A 140 18.70 -25.50 9.78
C TYR A 140 18.08 -24.12 9.84
N ASP A 141 18.19 -23.38 8.75
CA ASP A 141 17.68 -22.02 8.65
C ASP A 141 16.29 -22.05 8.00
N MET A 142 15.41 -21.19 8.50
CA MET A 142 14.08 -20.97 7.91
C MET A 142 13.91 -19.49 7.59
N HIS A 143 13.14 -19.24 6.54
CA HIS A 143 12.91 -17.93 5.95
C HIS A 143 11.53 -17.41 6.38
N SER A 144 11.45 -16.14 6.72
CA SER A 144 10.19 -15.42 6.90
C SER A 144 10.28 -14.01 6.33
N TYR A 145 9.14 -13.41 6.02
CA TYR A 145 9.06 -12.04 5.55
C TYR A 145 8.23 -11.20 6.51
N SER A 146 8.58 -9.93 6.66
CA SER A 146 7.75 -8.94 7.33
C SER A 146 7.49 -7.76 6.42
N GLY A 147 6.33 -7.13 6.56
CA GLY A 147 5.98 -5.95 5.79
C GLY A 147 4.74 -5.25 6.31
N GLN A 148 4.44 -4.10 5.72
CA GLN A 148 3.21 -3.36 5.93
C GLN A 148 2.28 -3.58 4.74
N LEU A 149 1.27 -4.42 4.92
CA LEU A 149 0.18 -4.54 3.97
C LEU A 149 -0.57 -3.22 3.96
N SER A 150 -0.78 -2.64 2.79
CA SER A 150 -1.24 -1.26 2.66
C SER A 150 -2.25 -1.11 1.53
N VAL A 151 -3.20 -0.20 1.72
CA VAL A 151 -4.07 0.31 0.66
C VAL A 151 -3.53 1.66 0.20
N VAL A 152 -3.13 1.74 -1.08
CA VAL A 152 -2.48 2.90 -1.69
C VAL A 152 -3.32 3.43 -2.83
N THR A 153 -3.53 4.75 -2.85
CA THR A 153 -4.31 5.44 -3.89
C THR A 153 -3.47 6.46 -4.64
N LYS A 154 -3.89 6.81 -5.84
CA LYS A 154 -3.43 7.97 -6.61
C LYS A 154 -4.61 8.90 -6.89
N GLN A 155 -4.34 10.20 -6.99
CA GLN A 155 -5.34 11.16 -7.41
C GLN A 155 -5.43 11.19 -8.93
N VAL A 156 -6.65 11.12 -9.45
CA VAL A 156 -6.94 11.15 -10.89
C VAL A 156 -8.03 12.18 -11.15
N PRO A 157 -7.91 13.04 -12.18
CA PRO A 157 -8.96 13.97 -12.54
C PRO A 157 -10.24 13.23 -12.95
N CYS A 158 -11.39 13.78 -12.58
CA CYS A 158 -12.72 13.31 -12.93
C CYS A 158 -13.64 14.48 -13.28
N GLY A 159 -14.67 14.19 -14.08
CA GLY A 159 -15.53 15.20 -14.68
C GLY A 159 -16.77 15.57 -13.86
N SER A 160 -16.97 14.95 -12.69
CA SER A 160 -18.12 15.20 -11.83
C SER A 160 -17.77 15.02 -10.35
N PRO A 161 -18.32 15.86 -9.45
CA PRO A 161 -18.13 15.72 -8.01
C PRO A 161 -18.73 14.41 -7.47
N GLU A 162 -19.81 13.91 -8.07
CA GLU A 162 -20.46 12.65 -7.67
C GLU A 162 -19.53 11.45 -7.89
N GLN A 163 -18.68 11.49 -8.91
CA GLN A 163 -17.68 10.44 -9.14
C GLN A 163 -16.59 10.47 -8.07
N ALA A 164 -16.25 11.65 -7.55
CA ALA A 164 -15.28 11.78 -6.47
C ALA A 164 -15.87 11.29 -5.13
N THR A 165 -17.14 11.59 -4.84
CA THR A 165 -17.82 11.08 -3.63
C THR A 165 -17.96 9.57 -3.68
N LEU A 166 -18.44 9.01 -4.79
CA LEU A 166 -18.57 7.56 -4.95
C LEU A 166 -17.22 6.83 -4.83
N ALA A 167 -16.15 7.39 -5.40
CA ALA A 167 -14.81 6.82 -5.25
C ALA A 167 -14.32 6.85 -3.79
N ASN A 168 -14.68 7.88 -3.02
CA ASN A 168 -14.34 7.95 -1.60
C ASN A 168 -15.16 6.93 -0.79
N GLU A 169 -16.44 6.74 -1.09
CA GLU A 169 -17.28 5.72 -0.45
C GLU A 169 -16.73 4.30 -0.71
N GLN A 170 -16.38 4.01 -1.96
CA GLN A 170 -15.72 2.74 -2.32
C GLN A 170 -14.39 2.55 -1.60
N LEU A 171 -13.61 3.62 -1.43
CA LEU A 171 -12.34 3.57 -0.70
C LEU A 171 -12.55 3.29 0.79
N GLU A 172 -13.54 3.91 1.42
CA GLU A 172 -13.86 3.64 2.83
C GLU A 172 -14.35 2.20 3.02
N ALA A 173 -15.18 1.68 2.10
CA ALA A 173 -15.56 0.28 2.10
C ALA A 173 -14.33 -0.66 1.97
N LYS A 174 -13.40 -0.34 1.06
CA LYS A 174 -12.17 -1.12 0.88
C LYS A 174 -11.24 -1.09 2.10
N LYS A 175 -11.15 0.05 2.78
CA LYS A 175 -10.39 0.17 4.04
C LYS A 175 -11.02 -0.67 5.16
N ALA A 176 -12.34 -0.67 5.26
CA ALA A 176 -13.07 -1.45 6.25
C ALA A 176 -12.92 -2.96 5.99
N GLU A 177 -13.03 -3.39 4.72
CA GLU A 177 -12.76 -4.77 4.29
C GLU A 177 -11.33 -5.19 4.65
N PHE A 178 -10.33 -4.39 4.26
CA PHE A 178 -8.92 -4.64 4.60
C PHE A 178 -8.72 -4.85 6.11
N LEU A 179 -9.24 -3.95 6.94
CA LEU A 179 -9.06 -4.06 8.39
C LEU A 179 -9.80 -5.27 8.98
N GLY A 180 -11.00 -5.58 8.47
CA GLY A 180 -11.79 -6.72 8.93
C GLY A 180 -11.17 -8.08 8.58
N GLU A 181 -10.59 -8.20 7.38
CA GLU A 181 -9.88 -9.40 6.94
C GLU A 181 -8.52 -9.55 7.66
N PHE A 182 -7.82 -8.42 7.84
CA PHE A 182 -6.48 -8.40 8.40
C PHE A 182 -6.40 -9.01 9.81
N ASP A 183 -7.36 -8.74 10.69
CA ASP A 183 -7.34 -9.29 12.05
C ASP A 183 -7.40 -10.83 12.06
N ASN A 184 -8.20 -11.41 11.17
CA ASN A 184 -8.31 -12.88 11.04
C ASN A 184 -7.02 -13.49 10.47
N VAL A 185 -6.47 -12.86 9.43
CA VAL A 185 -5.22 -13.29 8.80
C VAL A 185 -4.06 -13.19 9.80
N LEU A 186 -3.97 -12.09 10.54
CA LEU A 186 -2.95 -11.88 11.55
C LEU A 186 -3.03 -12.92 12.67
N ALA A 187 -4.23 -13.21 13.18
CA ALA A 187 -4.43 -14.20 14.23
C ALA A 187 -4.02 -15.62 13.77
N SER A 188 -4.38 -15.99 12.55
CA SER A 188 -3.97 -17.26 11.93
C SER A 188 -2.44 -17.36 11.80
N GLU A 189 -1.81 -16.33 11.24
CA GLU A 189 -0.35 -16.29 11.06
C GLU A 189 0.41 -16.33 12.37
N GLN A 190 -0.02 -15.56 13.37
CA GLN A 190 0.59 -15.57 14.70
C GLN A 190 0.48 -16.95 15.35
N THR A 191 -0.68 -17.60 15.23
CA THR A 191 -0.90 -18.94 15.79
C THR A 191 0.04 -19.98 15.17
N GLU A 192 0.18 -20.01 13.85
CA GLU A 192 1.08 -20.94 13.17
C GLU A 192 2.55 -20.61 13.42
N ARG A 193 2.92 -19.34 13.45
CA ARG A 193 4.28 -18.89 13.78
C ARG A 193 4.67 -19.30 15.21
N GLU A 194 3.79 -19.08 16.18
CA GLU A 194 4.00 -19.56 17.57
C GLU A 194 4.11 -21.08 17.65
N ARG A 195 3.31 -21.80 16.86
CA ARG A 195 3.39 -23.27 16.80
C ARG A 195 4.75 -23.75 16.32
N GLN A 196 5.33 -23.08 15.32
CA GLN A 196 6.66 -23.39 14.80
C GLN A 196 7.77 -23.06 15.80
N LEU A 197 7.61 -22.01 16.61
CA LEU A 197 8.57 -21.62 17.65
C LEU A 197 8.54 -22.49 18.91
N LYS A 198 7.46 -23.23 19.17
CA LYS A 198 7.34 -24.08 20.37
C LYS A 198 8.30 -25.28 20.31
N PRO A 199 9.12 -25.53 21.34
CA PRO A 199 10.00 -26.69 21.37
C PRO A 199 9.19 -28.00 21.46
N PRO A 200 9.75 -29.14 21.00
CA PRO A 200 9.07 -30.42 21.04
C PRO A 200 8.64 -30.82 22.46
N ARG A 201 7.45 -31.40 22.58
CA ARG A 201 6.79 -31.78 23.86
C ARG A 201 7.65 -32.66 24.79
N SER A 202 8.68 -33.33 24.29
CA SER A 202 9.59 -34.18 25.09
C SER A 202 10.46 -33.40 26.09
N ILE A 203 10.62 -32.08 25.92
CA ILE A 203 11.40 -31.24 26.84
C ILE A 203 10.53 -30.75 28.03
N ARG A 204 9.20 -30.74 27.89
CA ARG A 204 8.27 -30.35 28.98
C ARG A 204 8.30 -31.31 30.17
N TRP A 205 8.68 -32.58 29.98
CA TRP A 205 8.73 -33.56 31.08
C TRP A 205 9.95 -33.38 31.99
N TRP A 206 11.08 -32.89 31.46
CA TRP A 206 12.31 -32.69 32.24
C TRP A 206 12.25 -31.47 33.17
N VAL A 207 11.50 -30.43 32.81
CA VAL A 207 11.33 -29.24 33.65
C VAL A 207 10.47 -29.53 34.90
N PHE A 208 9.60 -30.55 34.87
CA PHE A 208 8.83 -30.98 36.04
C PHE A 208 9.57 -31.98 36.96
N ILE A 209 10.59 -32.69 36.46
CA ILE A 209 11.35 -33.64 37.29
C ILE A 209 12.41 -32.92 38.14
N ILE A 210 13.00 -31.83 37.64
CA ILE A 210 14.02 -31.08 38.40
C ILE A 210 13.41 -30.30 39.58
N THR A 211 12.17 -29.82 39.48
CA THR A 211 11.47 -29.15 40.60
C THR A 211 11.00 -30.12 41.69
N LEU A 212 10.87 -31.42 41.40
CA LEU A 212 10.42 -32.42 42.38
C LEU A 212 11.58 -33.03 43.18
N VAL A 213 12.80 -33.05 42.64
CA VAL A 213 13.99 -33.56 43.36
C VAL A 213 14.55 -32.54 44.37
N VAL A 214 14.43 -31.23 44.10
CA VAL A 214 14.86 -30.18 45.06
C VAL A 214 13.87 -29.99 46.22
N GLY A 215 12.61 -30.45 46.08
CA GLY A 215 11.59 -30.40 47.13
C GLY A 215 11.67 -31.51 48.18
N LEU A 216 12.47 -32.56 47.96
CA LEU A 216 12.59 -33.70 48.89
C LEU A 216 13.92 -33.75 49.67
N SER A 217 14.91 -32.92 49.30
CA SER A 217 16.20 -32.86 50.01
C SER A 217 16.27 -31.79 51.12
N SER A 218 15.18 -31.04 51.39
CA SER A 218 15.15 -29.97 52.40
C SER A 218 14.40 -30.33 53.70
N LEU A 219 13.99 -31.59 53.89
CA LEU A 219 13.22 -32.01 55.08
C LEU A 219 13.95 -32.97 56.04
N SER A 220 15.28 -33.09 55.98
CA SER A 220 16.03 -33.96 56.90
C SER A 220 17.23 -33.24 57.54
N MET A 221 16.98 -32.19 58.31
CA MET A 221 18.02 -31.66 59.21
C MET A 221 17.47 -30.85 60.38
N TRP A 222 16.54 -31.40 61.15
CA TRP A 222 16.16 -30.83 62.45
C TRP A 222 15.80 -31.96 63.42
N THR A 223 16.82 -32.64 63.98
CA THR A 223 16.70 -33.34 65.27
C THR A 223 18.09 -33.69 65.85
N PHE A 224 18.28 -33.36 67.14
CA PHE A 224 19.36 -33.72 68.09
C PHE A 224 20.70 -32.96 67.95
N ALA A 225 21.36 -32.47 69.00
CA ALA A 225 21.29 -32.71 70.45
C ALA A 225 21.83 -31.45 71.20
N PHE A 226 21.20 -31.06 72.32
CA PHE A 226 21.77 -30.99 73.69
C PHE A 226 23.11 -30.26 73.86
#